data_AF-A0A4W5L0H2-F1
#
_entry.id   AF-A0A4W5L0H2-F1
#
_cell.length_a   1.000
_cell.length_b   1.000
_cell.length_c   1.000
_cell.angle_alpha   90.00
_cell.angle_beta   90.00
_cell.angle_gamma   90.00
#
_symmetry.space_group_name_H-M   'P 1'
#
loop_
_entity.id
_entity.type
_entity.pdbx_description
1 polymer ?
#
loop_
_entity_poly.entity_id
_entity_poly.type
_entity_poly.pdbx_seq_one_letter_code
_entity_poly.pdbx_strand_id
1 'polypeptide(L)'
;MSLCVHQALMNLLLTGRASPNVFNGTLQCGDDGSPLEKPLHGVLARSDVGYLHWSRELLERTKLPMVGSMLKTPKLPIWVCSINGTYSVLFSPNRSLLSDWKMEHLFHMYFYNGQLSQQSTALLTIDTHSHHWEVGIKDTQGDPEKRFPSVEMAIRTKWEGAAIDWNGTMPFF
;
A
#
# COMPACT_ATOMS: atom_id res chain seq x y z
N MET A 1 14.75 15.78 -1.11
CA MET A 1 15.22 15.57 -2.50
C MET A 1 15.36 14.09 -2.86
N SER A 2 15.99 13.24 -2.03
CA SER A 2 16.18 11.81 -2.32
C SER A 2 14.88 11.00 -2.52
N LEU A 3 13.85 11.19 -1.69
CA LEU A 3 12.59 10.42 -1.80
C LEU A 3 11.85 10.64 -3.14
N CYS A 4 11.86 11.87 -3.66
CA CYS A 4 11.15 12.22 -4.89
C CYS A 4 11.77 11.53 -6.12
N VAL A 5 13.10 11.37 -6.14
CA VAL A 5 13.81 10.71 -7.25
C VAL A 5 13.50 9.22 -7.28
N HIS A 6 13.51 8.56 -6.11
CA HIS A 6 13.17 7.14 -6.00
C HIS A 6 11.72 6.87 -6.43
N GLN A 7 10.78 7.72 -6.01
CA GLN A 7 9.37 7.56 -6.41
C GLN A 7 9.17 7.78 -7.91
N ALA A 8 9.85 8.77 -8.52
CA ALA A 8 9.80 8.99 -9.96
C ALA A 8 10.33 7.81 -10.77
N LEU A 9 11.42 7.18 -10.30
CA LEU A 9 11.94 5.96 -10.91
C LEU A 9 10.95 4.79 -10.78
N MET A 10 10.35 4.60 -9.61
CA MET A 10 9.34 3.54 -9.43
C MET A 10 8.13 3.76 -10.34
N ASN A 11 7.61 4.98 -10.42
CA ASN A 11 6.51 5.29 -11.32
C ASN A 11 6.90 5.10 -12.80
N LEU A 12 8.15 5.37 -13.18
CA LEU A 12 8.64 5.06 -14.52
C LEU A 12 8.58 3.55 -14.80
N LEU A 13 9.03 2.72 -13.87
CA LEU A 13 8.99 1.25 -14.02
C LEU A 13 7.56 0.71 -14.05
N LEU A 14 6.67 1.24 -13.20
CA LEU A 14 5.30 0.77 -13.07
C LEU A 14 4.37 1.28 -14.17
N THR A 15 4.61 2.48 -14.70
CA THR A 15 3.63 3.18 -15.56
C THR A 15 4.20 3.65 -16.89
N GLY A 16 5.52 3.53 -17.10
CA GLY A 16 6.22 4.10 -18.24
C GLY A 16 6.36 5.63 -18.19
N ARG A 17 6.01 6.27 -17.07
CA ARG A 17 6.13 7.72 -16.88
C ARG A 17 6.81 8.06 -15.55
N ALA A 18 7.84 8.89 -15.63
CA ALA A 18 8.51 9.40 -14.44
C ALA A 18 7.69 10.53 -13.81
N SER A 19 7.15 10.27 -12.62
CA SER A 19 6.49 11.29 -11.79
C SER A 19 6.77 11.03 -10.32
N PRO A 20 7.08 12.05 -9.50
CA PRO A 20 7.27 11.86 -8.07
C PRO A 20 5.96 11.61 -7.31
N ASN A 21 4.80 11.73 -7.97
CA ASN A 21 3.50 11.71 -7.31
C ASN A 21 2.76 10.38 -7.52
N VAL A 22 2.06 9.93 -6.49
CA VAL A 22 1.35 8.64 -6.46
C VAL A 22 -0.18 8.79 -6.48
N PHE A 23 -0.70 10.02 -6.49
CA PHE A 23 -2.13 10.31 -6.62
C PHE A 23 -2.60 10.15 -8.08
N ASN A 24 -3.91 10.18 -8.31
CA ASN A 24 -4.51 10.02 -9.64
C ASN A 24 -4.53 11.34 -10.44
N GLY A 25 -4.30 11.25 -11.75
CA GLY A 25 -4.56 12.36 -12.67
C GLY A 25 -3.59 13.52 -12.53
N THR A 26 -4.04 14.73 -12.81
CA THR A 26 -3.25 15.96 -12.66
C THR A 26 -3.97 16.89 -11.68
N LEU A 27 -3.24 17.35 -10.68
CA LEU A 27 -3.72 18.28 -9.67
C LEU A 27 -3.40 19.71 -10.13
N GLN A 28 -4.42 20.57 -10.21
CA GLN A 28 -4.27 21.98 -10.60
C GLN A 28 -4.43 22.95 -9.44
N CYS A 29 -5.04 22.51 -8.34
CA CYS A 29 -5.23 23.30 -7.13
C CYS A 29 -4.58 22.62 -5.92
N GLY A 30 -4.09 23.41 -4.97
CA GLY A 30 -3.62 22.90 -3.67
C GLY A 30 -4.77 22.44 -2.77
N ASP A 31 -4.42 21.97 -1.58
CA ASP A 31 -5.39 21.48 -0.59
C ASP A 31 -6.35 22.58 -0.10
N ASP A 32 -5.94 23.85 -0.18
CA ASP A 32 -6.75 25.03 0.13
C ASP A 32 -7.64 25.51 -1.03
N GLY A 33 -7.62 24.78 -2.16
CA GLY A 33 -8.36 25.12 -3.37
C GLY A 33 -7.73 26.22 -4.22
N SER A 34 -6.60 26.80 -3.80
CA SER A 34 -5.89 27.81 -4.57
C SER A 34 -5.21 27.18 -5.81
N PRO A 35 -5.17 27.89 -6.95
CA PRO A 35 -4.49 27.37 -8.14
C PRO A 35 -2.98 27.26 -7.91
N LEU A 36 -2.41 26.14 -8.31
CA LEU A 36 -0.97 25.92 -8.25
C LEU A 36 -0.25 26.68 -9.36
N GLU A 37 0.94 27.18 -9.09
CA GLU A 37 1.80 27.83 -10.10
C GLU A 37 2.09 26.89 -11.28
N LYS A 38 2.26 25.59 -10.99
CA LYS A 38 2.42 24.53 -11.98
C LYS A 38 1.57 23.32 -11.59
N PRO A 39 0.87 22.68 -12.54
CA PRO A 39 0.14 21.45 -12.26
C PRO A 39 1.07 20.35 -11.75
N LEU A 40 0.60 19.59 -10.75
CA LEU A 40 1.30 18.39 -10.30
C LEU A 40 0.75 17.18 -11.05
N HIS A 41 1.63 16.45 -11.71
CA HIS A 41 1.25 15.27 -12.48
C HIS A 41 1.33 14.02 -11.61
N GLY A 42 0.22 13.31 -11.43
CA GLY A 42 0.15 11.99 -10.82
C GLY A 42 0.10 10.87 -11.86
N VAL A 43 -0.50 9.76 -11.47
CA VAL A 43 -0.67 8.56 -12.28
C VAL A 43 -1.92 8.67 -13.15
N LEU A 44 -1.74 8.56 -14.46
CA LEU A 44 -2.79 8.85 -15.44
C LEU A 44 -3.69 7.65 -15.77
N ALA A 45 -3.19 6.43 -15.59
CA ALA A 45 -3.90 5.22 -15.96
C ALA A 45 -3.56 4.06 -15.02
N ARG A 46 -4.48 3.11 -14.92
CA ARG A 46 -4.33 1.88 -14.15
C ARG A 46 -3.20 1.02 -14.71
N SER A 47 -2.21 0.71 -13.87
CA SER A 47 -1.10 -0.18 -14.25
C SER A 47 -1.46 -1.66 -14.10
N ASP A 48 -0.66 -2.52 -14.73
CA ASP A 48 -0.71 -3.96 -14.55
C ASP A 48 -0.22 -4.38 -13.15
N VAL A 49 0.79 -3.68 -12.60
CA VAL A 49 1.35 -3.87 -11.26
C VAL A 49 1.07 -2.64 -10.40
N GLY A 50 0.63 -2.87 -9.18
CA GLY A 50 0.24 -1.83 -8.24
C GLY A 50 1.38 -1.33 -7.38
N TYR A 51 1.06 -0.33 -6.56
CA TYR A 51 1.97 0.20 -5.56
C TYR A 51 1.24 0.43 -4.25
N LEU A 52 1.84 0.00 -3.15
CA LEU A 52 1.43 0.35 -1.79
C LEU A 52 2.59 1.05 -1.09
N HIS A 53 2.27 2.00 -0.23
CA HIS A 53 3.28 2.74 0.50
C HIS A 53 2.89 2.89 1.97
N TRP A 54 3.85 2.57 2.84
CA TRP A 54 3.77 2.81 4.26
C TRP A 54 5.10 3.34 4.77
N SER A 55 5.04 4.38 5.58
CA SER A 55 6.21 4.89 6.29
C SER A 55 5.77 5.49 7.61
N ARG A 56 6.25 4.90 8.71
CA ARG A 56 6.04 5.42 10.06
C ARG A 56 6.51 6.87 10.18
N GLU A 57 7.74 7.13 9.73
CA GLU A 57 8.36 8.45 9.80
C GLU A 57 7.51 9.50 9.06
N LEU A 58 6.98 9.15 7.88
CA LEU A 58 6.15 10.08 7.12
C LEU A 58 4.76 10.24 7.75
N LEU A 59 4.19 9.19 8.34
CA LEU A 59 2.92 9.27 9.06
C LEU A 59 3.03 10.22 10.26
N GLU A 60 4.03 10.05 11.12
CA GLU A 60 4.25 10.90 12.31
C GLU A 60 4.43 12.38 11.94
N ARG A 61 4.97 12.64 10.74
CA ARG A 61 5.13 14.00 10.19
C ARG A 61 3.92 14.51 9.41
N THR A 62 2.82 13.76 9.37
CA THR A 62 1.61 14.08 8.57
C THR A 62 1.96 14.30 7.09
N LYS A 63 2.87 13.47 6.56
CA LYS A 63 3.42 13.54 5.20
C LYS A 63 3.30 12.23 4.44
N LEU A 64 2.54 11.27 4.97
CA LEU A 64 2.34 9.99 4.30
C LEU A 64 1.60 10.22 2.96
N PRO A 65 2.19 9.86 1.81
CA PRO A 65 1.55 10.06 0.52
C PRO A 65 0.26 9.27 0.38
N MET A 66 -0.81 9.93 -0.09
CA MET A 66 -2.03 9.23 -0.49
C MET A 66 -1.84 8.59 -1.86
N VAL A 67 -1.58 7.27 -1.89
CA VAL A 67 -1.53 6.51 -3.13
C VAL A 67 -2.93 6.42 -3.74
N GLY A 68 -3.06 6.82 -5.00
CA GLY A 68 -4.31 6.84 -5.76
C GLY A 68 -4.76 5.46 -6.25
N SER A 69 -6.03 5.36 -6.64
CA SER A 69 -6.61 4.09 -7.11
C SER A 69 -5.92 3.53 -8.36
N MET A 70 -5.33 4.34 -9.24
CA MET A 70 -4.61 3.84 -10.43
C MET A 70 -3.42 2.94 -10.09
N LEU A 71 -2.89 3.06 -8.87
CA LEU A 71 -1.84 2.19 -8.33
C LEU A 71 -2.36 1.21 -7.26
N LYS A 72 -3.37 1.59 -6.47
CA LYS A 72 -3.94 0.72 -5.42
C LYS A 72 -4.77 -0.44 -5.97
N THR A 73 -5.42 -0.26 -7.13
CA THR A 73 -6.21 -1.30 -7.80
C THR A 73 -5.58 -1.67 -9.14
N PRO A 74 -4.42 -2.34 -9.18
CA PRO A 74 -3.79 -2.76 -10.44
C PRO A 74 -4.62 -3.80 -11.21
N LYS A 75 -4.31 -4.04 -12.49
CA LYS A 75 -5.04 -5.05 -13.29
C LYS A 75 -4.70 -6.47 -12.89
N LEU A 76 -3.44 -6.73 -12.49
CA LEU A 76 -3.05 -7.98 -11.85
C LEU A 76 -2.98 -7.75 -10.34
N PRO A 77 -3.39 -8.72 -9.51
CA PRO A 77 -3.29 -8.63 -8.05
C PRO A 77 -1.83 -8.79 -7.59
N ILE A 78 -0.98 -7.85 -7.99
CA ILE A 78 0.45 -7.78 -7.70
C ILE A 78 0.76 -6.34 -7.33
N TRP A 79 1.43 -6.12 -6.21
CA TRP A 79 1.85 -4.81 -5.73
C TRP A 79 3.32 -4.81 -5.38
N VAL A 80 4.03 -3.78 -5.84
CA VAL A 80 5.29 -3.38 -5.21
C VAL A 80 4.96 -2.57 -3.97
N CYS A 81 5.52 -2.94 -2.84
CA CYS A 81 5.28 -2.28 -1.56
C CYS A 81 6.55 -1.54 -1.14
N SER A 82 6.43 -0.23 -0.91
CA SER A 82 7.48 0.58 -0.28
C SER A 82 7.13 0.76 1.19
N ILE A 83 7.81 0.01 2.06
CA ILE A 83 7.52 -0.10 3.48
C ILE A 83 8.75 0.36 4.26
N ASN A 84 8.63 1.46 5.01
CA ASN A 84 9.71 2.04 5.81
C ASN A 84 11.03 2.19 5.03
N GLY A 85 10.94 2.55 3.75
CA GLY A 85 12.10 2.77 2.86
C GLY A 85 12.66 1.50 2.19
N THR A 86 12.09 0.32 2.45
CA THR A 86 12.44 -0.94 1.79
C THR A 86 11.39 -1.35 0.78
N TYR A 87 11.80 -2.05 -0.28
CA TYR A 87 10.89 -2.56 -1.31
C TYR A 87 10.61 -4.03 -1.11
N SER A 88 9.35 -4.40 -1.24
CA SER A 88 8.83 -5.76 -1.12
C SER A 88 7.75 -6.01 -2.17
N VAL A 89 7.30 -7.24 -2.31
CA VAL A 89 6.22 -7.62 -3.23
C VAL A 89 5.12 -8.34 -2.46
N LEU A 90 3.88 -7.95 -2.76
CA LEU A 90 2.67 -8.60 -2.27
C LEU A 90 1.83 -9.02 -3.49
N PHE A 91 1.32 -10.25 -3.53
CA PHE A 91 0.49 -10.69 -4.64
C PHE A 91 -0.52 -11.77 -4.28
N SER A 92 -1.52 -11.98 -5.13
CA SER A 92 -2.44 -13.12 -5.05
C SER A 92 -2.45 -13.88 -6.38
N PRO A 93 -2.51 -15.23 -6.37
CA PRO A 93 -2.68 -15.99 -7.60
C PRO A 93 -4.10 -15.88 -8.18
N ASN A 94 -5.09 -15.46 -7.36
CA ASN A 94 -6.46 -15.26 -7.82
C ASN A 94 -6.57 -13.97 -8.64
N ARG A 95 -6.49 -14.08 -9.97
CA ARG A 95 -6.61 -12.94 -10.89
C ARG A 95 -7.93 -12.17 -10.77
N SER A 96 -8.98 -12.82 -10.27
CA SER A 96 -10.30 -12.20 -10.09
C SER A 96 -10.40 -11.37 -8.80
N LEU A 97 -9.36 -11.37 -7.95
CA LEU A 97 -9.39 -10.71 -6.64
C LEU A 97 -9.90 -9.27 -6.72
N LEU A 98 -9.41 -8.47 -7.68
CA LEU A 98 -9.76 -7.05 -7.78
C LEU A 98 -10.92 -6.75 -8.76
N SER A 99 -11.53 -7.77 -9.34
CA SER A 99 -12.62 -7.63 -10.31
C SER A 99 -13.94 -8.21 -9.83
N ASP A 100 -13.92 -9.04 -8.79
CA ASP A 100 -15.09 -9.59 -8.14
C ASP A 100 -15.09 -9.19 -6.66
N TRP A 101 -16.02 -8.31 -6.28
CA TRP A 101 -16.14 -7.81 -4.91
C TRP A 101 -16.29 -8.93 -3.88
N LYS A 102 -16.89 -10.08 -4.26
CA LYS A 102 -17.02 -11.23 -3.37
C LYS A 102 -15.68 -11.85 -3.01
N MET A 103 -14.71 -11.76 -3.92
CA MET A 103 -13.35 -12.28 -3.72
C MET A 103 -12.52 -11.35 -2.82
N GLU A 104 -12.89 -10.07 -2.69
CA GLU A 104 -12.22 -9.13 -1.78
C GLU A 104 -12.67 -9.29 -0.31
N HIS A 105 -13.59 -10.19 0.02
CA HIS A 105 -14.04 -10.41 1.40
C HIS A 105 -13.03 -11.17 2.25
N LEU A 106 -12.58 -12.33 1.76
CA LEU A 106 -11.67 -13.22 2.45
C LEU A 106 -10.77 -13.90 1.41
N PHE A 107 -9.47 -13.60 1.44
CA PHE A 107 -8.55 -14.07 0.42
C PHE A 107 -7.13 -14.22 0.95
N HIS A 108 -6.31 -14.92 0.16
CA HIS A 108 -4.91 -15.13 0.46
C HIS A 108 -4.00 -14.20 -0.35
N MET A 109 -2.94 -13.72 0.30
CA MET A 109 -1.84 -13.01 -0.32
C MET A 109 -0.51 -13.63 0.05
N TYR A 110 0.44 -13.54 -0.87
CA TYR A 110 1.82 -13.96 -0.71
C TYR A 110 2.69 -12.72 -0.55
N PHE A 111 3.57 -12.72 0.44
CA PHE A 111 4.48 -11.63 0.72
C PHE A 111 5.95 -12.05 0.61
N TYR A 112 6.74 -11.25 -0.10
CA TYR A 112 8.19 -11.38 -0.23
C TYR A 112 8.88 -10.06 0.08
N ASN A 113 9.73 -10.04 1.10
CA ASN A 113 10.46 -8.86 1.55
C ASN A 113 11.77 -8.60 0.77
N GLY A 114 12.16 -9.51 -0.12
CA GLY A 114 13.37 -9.40 -0.94
C GLY A 114 14.70 -9.63 -0.20
N GLN A 115 14.66 -10.06 1.06
CA GLN A 115 15.84 -10.31 1.88
C GLN A 115 16.21 -11.80 1.88
N LEU A 116 17.52 -12.10 1.95
CA LEU A 116 18.04 -13.46 2.05
C LEU A 116 17.59 -14.20 3.33
N SER A 117 17.20 -13.44 4.36
CA SER A 117 16.67 -13.99 5.63
C SER A 117 15.30 -14.63 5.47
N GLN A 118 14.53 -14.27 4.44
CA GLN A 118 13.24 -14.88 4.18
C GLN A 118 13.42 -16.24 3.51
N GLN A 119 13.48 -17.29 4.33
CA GLN A 119 13.67 -18.67 3.86
C GLN A 119 12.37 -19.40 3.50
N SER A 120 11.22 -18.85 3.90
CA SER A 120 9.90 -19.40 3.59
C SER A 120 8.97 -18.33 3.03
N THR A 121 7.99 -18.80 2.27
CA THR A 121 6.96 -17.93 1.70
C THR A 121 5.99 -17.50 2.80
N ALA A 122 5.78 -16.19 2.97
CA ALA A 122 4.79 -15.68 3.91
C ALA A 122 3.42 -15.67 3.24
N LEU A 123 2.51 -16.52 3.73
CA LEU A 123 1.12 -16.60 3.28
C LEU A 123 0.25 -15.85 4.29
N LEU A 124 -0.44 -14.81 3.82
CA LEU A 124 -1.33 -13.98 4.61
C LEU A 124 -2.78 -14.29 4.26
N THR A 125 -3.64 -14.43 5.27
CA THR A 125 -5.11 -14.44 5.10
C THR A 125 -5.64 -13.06 5.43
N ILE A 126 -6.36 -12.45 4.50
CA ILE A 126 -6.90 -11.10 4.61
C ILE A 126 -8.43 -11.20 4.69
N ASP A 127 -9.01 -10.70 5.79
CA ASP A 127 -10.45 -10.59 5.99
C ASP A 127 -10.85 -9.12 6.08
N THR A 128 -11.64 -8.65 5.11
CA THR A 128 -12.06 -7.24 4.99
C THR A 128 -13.42 -6.94 5.62
N HIS A 129 -14.14 -7.95 6.12
CA HIS A 129 -15.46 -7.82 6.73
C HIS A 129 -15.47 -8.03 8.24
N SER A 130 -14.39 -8.59 8.79
CA SER A 130 -14.25 -8.75 10.23
C SER A 130 -14.19 -7.40 10.96
N HIS A 131 -15.20 -7.10 11.77
CA HIS A 131 -15.24 -5.89 12.61
C HIS A 131 -14.28 -5.93 13.82
N HIS A 132 -13.46 -6.99 13.96
CA HIS A 132 -12.54 -7.15 15.08
C HIS A 132 -11.49 -6.04 15.16
N TRP A 133 -11.18 -5.38 14.04
CA TRP A 133 -10.24 -4.26 14.00
C TRP A 133 -10.75 -3.06 14.83
N GLU A 134 -12.06 -2.75 14.78
CA GLU A 134 -12.65 -1.60 15.50
C GLU A 134 -12.73 -1.83 17.01
N VAL A 135 -12.97 -3.09 17.42
CA VAL A 135 -13.06 -3.47 18.84
C VAL A 135 -11.72 -3.24 19.55
N GLY A 136 -10.60 -3.37 18.82
CA GLY A 136 -9.28 -3.10 19.36
C GLY A 136 -8.94 -1.62 19.55
N ILE A 137 -9.55 -0.70 18.80
CA ILE A 137 -9.19 0.74 18.80
C ILE A 137 -9.89 1.51 19.93
N LYS A 138 -11.09 1.07 20.32
CA LYS A 138 -11.91 1.81 21.29
C LYS A 138 -11.31 1.87 22.71
N ASP A 139 -10.30 1.06 23.03
CA ASP A 139 -9.82 0.89 24.41
C ASP A 139 -8.36 1.28 24.69
N THR A 140 -7.58 1.92 23.81
CA THR A 140 -6.21 2.32 24.23
C THR A 140 -5.55 3.41 23.40
N GLN A 141 -5.12 4.49 24.06
CA GLN A 141 -4.27 5.57 23.53
C GLN A 141 -2.81 5.10 23.33
N GLY A 142 -2.56 4.15 22.43
CA GLY A 142 -1.23 3.55 22.18
C GLY A 142 -0.73 3.70 20.74
N ASP A 143 0.59 3.57 20.56
CA ASP A 143 1.29 3.57 19.27
C ASP A 143 0.87 2.36 18.39
N PRO A 144 0.29 2.58 17.19
CA PRO A 144 -0.23 1.51 16.34
C PRO A 144 0.83 0.52 15.83
N GLU A 145 2.12 0.90 15.71
CA GLU A 145 3.19 -0.02 15.28
C GLU A 145 3.73 -0.90 16.41
N LYS A 146 3.53 -0.54 17.68
CA LYS A 146 3.76 -1.48 18.79
C LYS A 146 2.79 -2.65 18.75
N ARG A 147 1.71 -2.53 17.98
CA ARG A 147 0.61 -3.48 17.91
C ARG A 147 0.53 -4.20 16.58
N PHE A 148 0.86 -3.53 15.47
CA PHE A 148 0.70 -4.09 14.13
C PHE A 148 1.98 -3.95 13.28
N PRO A 149 2.42 -5.03 12.62
CA PRO A 149 3.54 -5.03 11.69
C PRO A 149 3.37 -4.03 10.54
N SER A 150 4.46 -3.42 10.08
CA SER A 150 4.45 -2.43 8.99
C SER A 150 3.86 -2.95 7.68
N VAL A 151 3.98 -4.26 7.42
CA VAL A 151 3.37 -4.94 6.28
C VAL A 151 1.85 -4.88 6.35
N GLU A 152 1.29 -5.11 7.54
CA GLU A 152 -0.15 -5.03 7.74
C GLU A 152 -0.67 -3.61 7.55
N MET A 153 0.07 -2.61 8.02
CA MET A 153 -0.28 -1.21 7.83
C MET A 153 -0.28 -0.82 6.34
N ALA A 154 0.69 -1.31 5.57
CA ALA A 154 0.70 -1.14 4.11
C ALA A 154 -0.53 -1.77 3.44
N ILE A 155 -0.91 -2.99 3.82
CA ILE A 155 -2.12 -3.67 3.32
C ILE A 155 -3.38 -2.86 3.64
N ARG A 156 -3.48 -2.33 4.85
CA ARG A 156 -4.62 -1.52 5.31
C ARG A 156 -4.75 -0.19 4.58
N THR A 157 -3.70 0.29 3.90
CA THR A 157 -3.86 1.45 2.99
C THR A 157 -4.76 1.13 1.79
N LYS A 158 -4.90 -0.14 1.40
CA LYS A 158 -5.81 -0.60 0.32
C LYS A 158 -7.10 -1.22 0.87
N TRP A 159 -6.99 -2.10 1.85
CA TRP A 159 -8.13 -2.76 2.49
C TRP A 159 -8.26 -2.24 3.92
N GLU A 160 -8.89 -1.08 4.03
CA GLU A 160 -9.10 -0.41 5.31
C GLU A 160 -9.80 -1.35 6.30
N GLY A 161 -9.30 -1.39 7.53
CA GLY A 161 -9.87 -2.23 8.59
C GLY A 161 -9.64 -3.75 8.45
N ALA A 162 -8.90 -4.22 7.46
CA ALA A 162 -8.69 -5.65 7.28
C ALA A 162 -7.98 -6.32 8.48
N ALA A 163 -8.51 -7.47 8.90
CA ALA A 163 -7.80 -8.40 9.77
C ALA A 163 -6.84 -9.26 8.93
N ILE A 164 -5.66 -9.51 9.48
CA ILE A 164 -4.55 -10.14 8.77
C ILE A 164 -4.00 -11.26 9.66
N ASP A 165 -4.06 -12.49 9.14
CA ASP A 165 -3.44 -13.66 9.76
C ASP A 165 -2.19 -14.06 8.96
N TRP A 166 -1.07 -14.24 9.66
CA TRP A 166 0.21 -14.65 9.08
C TRP A 166 0.35 -16.16 8.89
N ASN A 167 -0.68 -16.93 9.25
CA ASN A 167 -0.77 -18.39 9.09
C ASN A 167 0.45 -19.11 9.70
N GLY A 168 0.89 -18.66 10.89
CA GLY A 168 2.06 -19.20 11.58
C GLY A 168 3.41 -18.66 11.13
N THR A 169 3.45 -17.76 10.14
CA THR A 169 4.67 -17.02 9.78
C THR A 169 4.93 -15.91 10.79
N MET A 170 6.19 -15.72 11.20
CA MET A 170 6.54 -14.59 12.07
C MET A 170 6.40 -13.27 11.29
N PRO A 171 5.68 -12.27 11.83
CA PRO A 171 5.51 -10.99 11.16
C PRO A 171 6.82 -10.24 10.93
N PHE A 172 6.87 -9.47 9.84
CA PHE A 172 7.96 -8.54 9.55
C PHE A 172 7.58 -7.14 10.05
N PHE A 173 8.35 -6.62 11.00
CA PHE A 173 8.13 -5.31 11.62
C PHE A 173 8.91 -4.21 10.89
#